data_AF-A0A969EF55-F1
#
_entry.id   AF-A0A969EF55-F1
#
_cell.length_a   1.000
_cell.length_b   1.000
_cell.length_c   1.000
_cell.angle_alpha   90.00
_cell.angle_beta   90.00
_cell.angle_gamma   90.00
#
_symmetry.space_group_name_H-M   'P 1'
#
loop_
_entity.id
_entity.type
_entity.pdbx_description
1 polymer ?
#
loop_
_entity_poly.entity_id
_entity_poly.type
_entity_poly.pdbx_seq_one_letter_code
_entity_poly.pdbx_strand_id
1 'polypeptide(L)'
;MLDRPLPSGFSEMLSRRQGLRTAILCEEARIDGPAAHTRLPGSTPAPAIQFGSFRVRTVEEEFDLARWYAQYRFPTMAQLPGVVMTRKFLCSVGWAKHAVLYEFESLEARTKQFEEPHESLVMDPKEWTGRIVRTTLHTPGSPVVGDRLWPPVD
;
A
#
# COMPACT_ATOMS: atom_id res chain seq x y z
N MET A 1 -8.41 30.95 -3.10
CA MET A 1 -8.00 29.73 -3.81
C MET A 1 -6.57 29.98 -4.27
N LEU A 2 -5.62 29.09 -3.97
CA LEU A 2 -4.21 29.32 -4.33
C LEU A 2 -4.06 29.12 -5.85
N ASP A 3 -3.81 30.21 -6.60
CA ASP A 3 -3.49 30.24 -8.04
C ASP A 3 -2.10 29.64 -8.34
N ARG A 4 -1.86 28.43 -7.85
CA ARG A 4 -0.62 27.71 -8.15
C ARG A 4 -0.80 27.02 -9.50
N PRO A 5 0.02 27.33 -10.53
CA PRO A 5 -0.07 26.64 -11.80
C PRO A 5 0.18 25.15 -11.59
N LEU A 6 -0.60 24.30 -12.28
CA LEU A 6 -0.43 22.86 -12.22
C LEU A 6 0.95 22.48 -12.78
N PRO A 7 1.63 21.47 -12.21
CA PRO A 7 2.91 21.01 -12.74
C PRO A 7 2.82 20.59 -14.21
N SER A 8 3.93 20.73 -14.95
CA SER A 8 4.00 20.30 -16.36
C SER A 8 3.60 18.82 -16.52
N GLY A 9 2.79 18.52 -17.53
CA GLY A 9 2.28 17.17 -17.80
C GLY A 9 1.16 16.69 -16.87
N PHE A 10 0.75 17.48 -15.86
CA PHE A 10 -0.27 17.05 -14.90
C PHE A 10 -1.60 16.66 -15.56
N SER A 11 -2.14 17.51 -16.45
CA SER A 11 -3.41 17.23 -17.14
C SER A 11 -3.34 16.00 -18.05
N GLU A 12 -2.20 15.77 -18.70
CA GLU A 12 -1.97 14.60 -19.54
C GLU A 12 -1.91 13.32 -18.70
N MET A 13 -1.19 13.33 -17.57
CA MET A 13 -1.14 12.16 -16.68
C MET A 13 -2.48 11.88 -16.01
N LEU A 14 -3.23 12.94 -15.68
CA LEU A 14 -4.57 12.82 -15.10
C LEU A 14 -5.57 12.21 -16.09
N SER A 15 -5.47 12.53 -17.39
CA SER A 15 -6.38 12.03 -18.43
C SER A 15 -6.19 10.54 -18.75
N ARG A 16 -5.04 9.95 -18.38
CA ARG A 16 -4.77 8.50 -18.56
C ARG A 16 -5.59 7.61 -17.62
N ARG A 17 -6.22 8.16 -16.57
CA ARG A 17 -6.95 7.37 -15.58
C ARG A 17 -8.24 6.79 -16.16
N GLN A 18 -8.49 5.52 -15.89
CA GLN A 18 -9.71 4.80 -16.27
C GLN A 18 -10.25 4.05 -15.06
N GLY A 19 -11.56 3.77 -15.03
CA GLY A 19 -12.18 2.98 -13.96
C GLY A 19 -12.00 3.61 -12.56
N LEU A 20 -12.17 4.94 -12.46
CA LEU A 20 -11.94 5.69 -11.22
C LEU A 20 -12.79 5.15 -10.06
N ARG A 21 -12.16 5.06 -8.89
CA ARG A 21 -12.83 4.84 -7.61
C ARG A 21 -12.42 5.94 -6.66
N THR A 22 -13.42 6.52 -5.99
CA THR A 22 -13.19 7.56 -5.00
C THR A 22 -13.29 6.98 -3.61
N ALA A 23 -12.30 7.29 -2.78
CA ALA A 23 -12.31 6.99 -1.37
C ALA A 23 -11.70 8.16 -0.58
N ILE A 24 -12.19 8.38 0.64
CA ILE A 24 -11.53 9.27 1.60
C ILE A 24 -10.88 8.38 2.66
N LEU A 25 -9.56 8.53 2.80
CA LEU A 25 -8.72 7.68 3.63
C LEU A 25 -8.12 8.53 4.75
N CYS A 26 -8.17 8.02 5.97
CA CYS A 26 -7.46 8.54 7.13
C CYS A 26 -6.31 7.58 7.45
N GLU A 27 -5.10 8.10 7.65
CA GLU A 27 -3.97 7.28 8.06
C GLU A 27 -4.18 6.75 9.48
N GLU A 28 -4.17 5.43 9.63
CA GLU A 28 -4.30 4.74 10.91
C GLU A 28 -2.94 4.51 11.54
N ALA A 29 -1.98 4.09 10.72
CA ALA A 29 -0.63 3.78 11.16
C ALA A 29 0.36 3.86 10.00
N ARG A 30 1.61 4.11 10.34
CA ARG A 30 2.74 4.20 9.42
C ARG A 30 3.97 3.59 10.07
N ILE A 31 4.78 2.91 9.25
CA ILE A 31 6.12 2.48 9.62
C ILE A 31 7.08 2.76 8.47
N ASP A 32 8.28 3.25 8.81
CA ASP A 32 9.37 3.45 7.87
C ASP A 32 10.17 2.16 7.73
N GLY A 33 10.58 1.84 6.50
CA GLY A 33 11.49 0.73 6.23
C GLY A 33 12.96 1.18 6.15
N PRO A 34 13.90 0.25 5.93
CA PRO A 34 15.33 0.55 5.82
C PRO A 34 15.67 1.57 4.73
N ALA A 35 14.89 1.63 3.66
CA ALA A 35 15.08 2.56 2.54
C ALA A 35 14.35 3.91 2.72
N ALA A 36 13.76 4.18 3.89
CA ALA A 36 13.03 5.44 4.14
C ALA A 36 13.86 6.70 3.88
N HIS A 37 15.18 6.62 4.07
CA HIS A 37 16.13 7.70 3.82
C HIS A 37 16.15 8.16 2.35
N THR A 38 15.72 7.33 1.40
CA THR A 38 15.61 7.71 -0.02
C THR A 38 14.45 8.66 -0.31
N ARG A 39 13.54 8.85 0.65
CA ARG A 39 12.34 9.68 0.49
C ARG A 39 12.42 10.94 1.35
N LEU A 40 12.32 12.11 0.71
CA LEU A 40 12.21 13.38 1.42
C LEU A 40 10.81 13.53 2.07
N PRO A 41 10.69 14.10 3.28
CA PRO A 41 9.40 14.40 3.88
C PRO A 41 8.51 15.27 2.97
N GLY A 42 7.23 14.91 2.84
CA GLY A 42 6.28 15.63 1.99
C GLY A 42 6.46 15.42 0.48
N SER A 43 7.37 14.53 0.05
CA SER A 43 7.55 14.17 -1.36
C SER A 43 6.48 13.20 -1.89
N THR A 44 6.56 12.94 -3.19
CA THR A 44 5.78 11.93 -3.92
C THR A 44 5.96 10.52 -3.33
N PRO A 45 5.04 9.59 -3.62
CA PRO A 45 5.24 8.17 -3.28
C PRO A 45 6.55 7.63 -3.87
N ALA A 46 7.10 6.59 -3.26
CA ALA A 46 8.34 5.94 -3.70
C ALA A 46 8.27 5.44 -5.16
N PRO A 47 9.42 5.09 -5.78
CA PRO A 47 9.50 4.65 -7.17
C PRO A 47 8.56 3.50 -7.53
N ALA A 48 8.32 2.57 -6.61
CA ALA A 48 7.37 1.48 -6.81
C ALA A 48 6.40 1.37 -5.62
N ILE A 49 5.17 0.98 -5.91
CA ILE A 49 4.14 0.79 -4.90
C ILE A 49 3.39 -0.52 -5.06
N GLN A 50 2.84 -0.98 -3.94
CA GLN A 50 1.68 -1.87 -3.91
C GLN A 50 0.58 -1.23 -3.06
N PHE A 51 -0.59 -1.01 -3.66
CA PHE A 51 -1.73 -0.41 -2.97
C PHE A 51 -2.93 -1.35 -2.98
N GLY A 52 -3.26 -1.86 -1.79
CA GLY A 52 -4.42 -2.71 -1.57
C GLY A 52 -5.56 -1.96 -0.91
N SER A 53 -6.80 -2.22 -1.32
CA SER A 53 -7.99 -1.77 -0.60
C SER A 53 -9.02 -2.89 -0.49
N PHE A 54 -9.57 -3.08 0.71
CA PHE A 54 -10.41 -4.22 1.03
C PHE A 54 -11.30 -3.96 2.26
N ARG A 55 -12.15 -4.94 2.53
CA ARG A 55 -12.87 -5.12 3.80
C ARG A 55 -12.72 -6.56 4.24
N VAL A 56 -13.05 -6.85 5.49
CA VAL A 56 -13.22 -8.22 6.00
C VAL A 56 -14.70 -8.45 6.29
N ARG A 57 -15.08 -9.67 6.67
CA ARG A 57 -16.49 -10.10 6.74
C ARG A 57 -17.11 -9.80 8.10
N THR A 58 -16.33 -9.93 9.18
CA THR A 58 -16.83 -9.74 10.55
C THR A 58 -15.93 -8.82 11.38
N VAL A 59 -16.47 -8.32 12.49
CA VAL A 59 -15.73 -7.47 13.43
C VAL A 59 -14.57 -8.24 14.09
N GLU A 60 -14.74 -9.53 14.36
CA GLU A 60 -13.70 -10.39 14.92
C GLU A 60 -12.51 -10.52 13.96
N GLU A 61 -12.77 -10.65 12.66
CA GLU A 61 -11.73 -10.64 11.62
C GLU A 61 -11.02 -9.27 11.56
N GLU A 62 -11.70 -8.16 11.87
CA GLU A 62 -11.05 -6.84 11.96
C GLU A 62 -10.09 -6.73 13.13
N PHE A 63 -10.45 -7.29 14.29
CA PHE A 63 -9.54 -7.36 15.42
C PHE A 63 -8.32 -8.24 15.09
N ASP A 64 -8.51 -9.36 14.40
CA ASP A 64 -7.39 -10.22 14.01
C ASP A 64 -6.50 -9.56 12.95
N LEU A 65 -7.10 -8.86 11.97
CA LEU A 65 -6.38 -8.03 11.00
C LEU A 65 -5.54 -6.95 11.70
N ALA A 66 -6.10 -6.27 12.70
CA ALA A 66 -5.39 -5.25 13.47
C ALA A 66 -4.19 -5.85 14.24
N ARG A 67 -4.38 -7.01 14.88
CA ARG A 67 -3.29 -7.74 15.56
C ARG A 67 -2.20 -8.15 14.59
N TRP A 68 -2.56 -8.73 13.45
CA TRP A 68 -1.59 -9.14 12.43
C TRP A 68 -0.78 -7.97 11.91
N TYR A 69 -1.42 -6.82 11.63
CA TYR A 69 -0.67 -5.63 11.21
C TYR A 69 0.28 -5.12 12.29
N ALA A 70 -0.19 -5.00 13.52
CA ALA A 70 0.59 -4.45 14.62
C ALA A 70 1.76 -5.36 15.05
N GLN A 71 1.54 -6.68 15.09
CA GLN A 71 2.48 -7.63 15.69
C GLN A 71 3.37 -8.35 14.67
N TYR A 72 2.92 -8.46 13.42
CA TYR A 72 3.64 -9.20 12.40
C TYR A 72 3.98 -8.32 11.21
N ARG A 73 2.98 -7.80 10.49
CA ARG A 73 3.21 -7.17 9.18
C ARG A 73 4.07 -5.91 9.29
N PHE A 74 3.74 -4.96 10.17
CA PHE A 74 4.55 -3.74 10.29
C PHE A 74 5.96 -4.01 10.81
N PRO A 75 6.18 -4.81 11.88
CA PRO A 75 7.53 -5.18 12.29
C PRO A 75 8.36 -5.85 11.19
N THR A 76 7.74 -6.69 10.36
CA THR A 76 8.42 -7.27 9.19
C THR A 76 8.77 -6.20 8.16
N MET A 77 7.82 -5.36 7.76
CA MET A 77 8.06 -4.29 6.78
C MET A 77 9.16 -3.32 7.21
N ALA A 78 9.26 -3.02 8.51
CA ALA A 78 10.26 -2.13 9.07
C ALA A 78 11.71 -2.64 8.91
N GLN A 79 11.89 -3.94 8.67
CA GLN A 79 13.19 -4.59 8.61
C GLN A 79 13.56 -5.05 7.19
N LEU A 80 12.60 -5.07 6.26
CA LEU A 80 12.82 -5.61 4.92
C LEU A 80 13.62 -4.66 4.02
N PRO A 81 14.77 -5.09 3.46
CA PRO A 81 15.51 -4.28 2.50
C PRO A 81 14.62 -3.83 1.33
N GLY A 82 14.88 -2.64 0.80
CA GLY A 82 14.10 -2.11 -0.32
C GLY A 82 12.75 -1.50 0.05
N VAL A 83 12.28 -1.66 1.30
CA VAL A 83 11.05 -1.03 1.80
C VAL A 83 11.34 0.41 2.20
N VAL A 84 10.61 1.33 1.59
CA VAL A 84 10.67 2.76 1.92
C VAL A 84 9.69 3.05 3.06
N MET A 85 8.43 2.66 2.89
CA MET A 85 7.37 2.97 3.86
C MET A 85 6.21 1.98 3.73
N THR A 86 5.53 1.71 4.84
CA THR A 86 4.21 1.10 4.81
C THR A 86 3.20 1.96 5.58
N ARG A 87 2.04 2.20 4.98
CA ARG A 87 0.92 2.95 5.57
C ARG A 87 -0.35 2.13 5.54
N LYS A 88 -1.06 2.08 6.66
CA LYS A 88 -2.41 1.54 6.76
C LYS A 88 -3.38 2.70 6.96
N PHE A 89 -4.52 2.61 6.27
CA PHE A 89 -5.56 3.62 6.26
C PHE A 89 -6.89 3.00 6.65
N LEU A 90 -7.71 3.82 7.31
CA LEU A 90 -9.14 3.60 7.48
C LEU A 90 -9.90 4.48 6.51
N CYS A 91 -10.88 3.89 5.84
CA CYS A 91 -11.69 4.57 4.85
C CYS A 91 -12.94 5.16 5.51
N SER A 92 -13.11 6.49 5.44
CA SER A 92 -14.31 7.18 5.93
C SER A 92 -15.40 7.28 4.87
N VAL A 93 -15.03 7.27 3.59
CA VAL A 93 -15.95 7.32 2.45
C VAL A 93 -15.48 6.36 1.37
N GLY A 94 -16.36 5.50 0.87
CA GLY A 94 -16.05 4.51 -0.18
C GLY A 94 -16.46 3.09 0.23
N TRP A 95 -16.25 2.12 -0.66
CA TRP A 95 -16.61 0.72 -0.38
C TRP A 95 -15.61 0.01 0.54
N ALA A 96 -14.30 0.21 0.32
CA ALA A 96 -13.29 -0.40 1.17
C ALA A 96 -13.40 0.17 2.60
N LYS A 97 -13.03 -0.63 3.59
CA LYS A 97 -12.88 -0.16 4.98
C LYS A 97 -11.42 0.06 5.34
N HIS A 98 -10.53 -0.77 4.77
CA HIS A 98 -9.09 -0.69 4.95
C HIS A 98 -8.41 -0.44 3.61
N ALA A 99 -7.32 0.31 3.64
CA ALA A 99 -6.38 0.38 2.54
C ALA A 99 -4.95 0.33 3.07
N VAL A 100 -4.04 -0.31 2.35
CA VAL A 100 -2.63 -0.39 2.72
C VAL A 100 -1.77 -0.05 1.53
N LEU A 101 -0.85 0.89 1.74
CA LEU A 101 0.16 1.29 0.79
C LEU A 101 1.51 0.80 1.27
N TYR A 102 2.11 -0.07 0.47
CA TYR A 102 3.50 -0.46 0.57
C TYR A 102 4.30 0.31 -0.47
N GLU A 103 5.41 0.90 -0.07
CA GLU A 103 6.28 1.73 -0.91
C GLU A 103 7.69 1.10 -0.93
N PHE A 104 8.26 0.96 -2.13
CA PHE A 104 9.53 0.30 -2.37
C PHE A 104 10.45 1.15 -3.25
N GLU A 105 11.76 0.90 -3.16
CA GLU A 105 12.76 1.54 -4.03
C GLU A 105 12.64 1.12 -5.50
N SER A 106 12.09 -0.06 -5.78
CA SER A 106 11.81 -0.56 -7.13
C SER A 106 10.84 -1.75 -7.11
N LEU A 107 10.26 -2.11 -8.27
CA LEU A 107 9.49 -3.36 -8.38
C LEU A 107 10.36 -4.60 -8.16
N GLU A 108 11.63 -4.58 -8.57
CA GLU A 108 12.55 -5.68 -8.31
C GLU A 108 12.76 -5.89 -6.80
N ALA A 109 12.94 -4.79 -6.05
CA ALA A 109 13.05 -4.84 -4.60
C ALA A 109 11.76 -5.38 -3.96
N ARG A 110 10.59 -4.92 -4.42
CA ARG A 110 9.29 -5.50 -4.01
C ARG A 110 9.27 -7.01 -4.26
N THR A 111 9.59 -7.47 -5.46
CA THR A 111 9.46 -8.89 -5.81
C THR A 111 10.39 -9.75 -4.96
N LYS A 112 11.68 -9.41 -4.91
CA LYS A 112 12.70 -10.20 -4.21
C LYS A 112 12.56 -10.18 -2.69
N GLN A 113 12.22 -9.02 -2.12
CA GLN A 113 12.26 -8.82 -0.66
C GLN A 113 10.90 -9.02 0.00
N PHE A 114 9.81 -8.94 -0.77
CA PHE A 114 8.46 -8.95 -0.20
C PHE A 114 7.54 -9.99 -0.86
N GLU A 115 7.40 -9.97 -2.18
CA GLU A 115 6.46 -10.88 -2.86
C GLU A 115 6.84 -12.35 -2.69
N GLU A 116 8.06 -12.70 -3.11
CA GLU A 116 8.57 -14.08 -3.06
C GLU A 116 8.66 -14.64 -1.63
N PRO A 117 9.21 -13.92 -0.63
CA PRO A 117 9.35 -14.47 0.72
C PRO A 117 8.11 -14.28 1.62
N HIS A 118 7.26 -13.29 1.39
CA HIS A 118 6.20 -12.93 2.34
C HIS A 118 4.78 -12.92 1.77
N GLU A 119 4.57 -12.53 0.50
CA GLU A 119 3.24 -12.64 -0.11
C GLU A 119 2.94 -14.07 -0.56
N SER A 120 3.94 -14.84 -0.98
CA SER A 120 3.77 -16.26 -1.32
C SER A 120 3.21 -17.10 -0.15
N LEU A 121 3.49 -16.69 1.10
CA LEU A 121 2.97 -17.32 2.32
C LEU A 121 1.44 -17.26 2.42
N VAL A 122 0.77 -16.40 1.64
CA VAL A 122 -0.70 -16.39 1.55
C VAL A 122 -1.25 -17.75 1.12
N MET A 123 -0.47 -18.52 0.37
CA MET A 123 -0.88 -19.84 -0.11
C MET A 123 -1.01 -20.86 1.03
N ASP A 124 -0.25 -20.70 2.13
CA ASP A 124 -0.32 -21.60 3.28
C ASP A 124 -1.32 -21.10 4.34
N PRO A 125 -2.47 -21.78 4.54
CA PRO A 125 -3.43 -21.40 5.57
C PRO A 125 -2.92 -21.58 7.02
N LYS A 126 -1.78 -22.25 7.24
CA LYS A 126 -1.14 -22.36 8.57
C LYS A 126 -0.39 -21.09 8.94
N GLU A 127 0.07 -20.33 7.96
CA GLU A 127 0.70 -19.03 8.17
C GLU A 127 -0.35 -18.00 8.61
N TRP A 128 0.02 -17.12 9.54
CA TRP A 128 -0.92 -16.08 9.99
C TRP A 128 -1.33 -15.16 8.83
N THR A 129 -0.39 -14.81 7.97
CA THR A 129 -0.64 -14.09 6.72
C THR A 129 -1.66 -14.81 5.84
N GLY A 130 -1.53 -16.12 5.66
CA GLY A 130 -2.48 -16.92 4.86
C GLY A 130 -3.88 -16.97 5.47
N ARG A 131 -4.01 -17.00 6.80
CA ARG A 131 -5.32 -16.88 7.47
C ARG A 131 -5.94 -15.51 7.24
N ILE A 132 -5.19 -14.44 7.47
CA ILE A 132 -5.70 -13.06 7.37
C ILE A 132 -6.10 -12.72 5.94
N VAL A 133 -5.26 -13.00 4.95
CA VAL A 133 -5.56 -12.65 3.55
C VAL A 133 -6.78 -13.40 3.03
N ARG A 134 -7.07 -14.60 3.53
CA ARG A 134 -8.31 -15.31 3.17
C ARG A 134 -9.57 -14.64 3.72
N THR A 135 -9.48 -13.74 4.70
CA THR A 135 -10.63 -12.97 5.21
C THR A 135 -10.91 -11.71 4.39
N THR A 136 -9.98 -11.28 3.53
CA THR A 136 -10.10 -10.01 2.82
C THR A 136 -10.97 -10.15 1.57
N LEU A 137 -11.82 -9.15 1.36
CA LEU A 137 -12.60 -8.94 0.16
C LEU A 137 -12.06 -7.68 -0.51
N HIS A 138 -11.33 -7.87 -1.61
CA HIS A 138 -10.63 -6.80 -2.31
C HIS A 138 -11.57 -6.01 -3.24
N THR A 139 -11.29 -4.71 -3.40
CA THR A 139 -11.88 -3.95 -4.51
C THR A 139 -11.37 -4.50 -5.85
N PRO A 140 -12.10 -4.31 -6.97
CA PRO A 140 -11.67 -4.85 -8.26
C PRO A 140 -10.25 -4.40 -8.66
N GLY A 141 -9.34 -5.32 -8.97
CA GLY A 141 -7.95 -4.97 -9.31
C GLY A 141 -7.08 -4.53 -8.12
N SER A 142 -7.55 -4.70 -6.88
CA SER A 142 -6.68 -4.65 -5.69
C SER A 142 -6.06 -6.04 -5.45
N PRO A 143 -4.78 -6.10 -5.03
CA PRO A 143 -3.85 -4.97 -4.92
C PRO A 143 -3.40 -4.47 -6.30
N VAL A 144 -3.16 -3.16 -6.40
CA VAL A 144 -2.51 -2.54 -7.56
C VAL A 144 -1.02 -2.51 -7.30
N VAL A 145 -0.22 -3.00 -8.23
CA VAL A 145 1.25 -2.93 -8.21
C VAL A 145 1.70 -2.11 -9.40
N GLY A 146 2.65 -1.20 -9.20
CA GLY A 146 3.20 -0.45 -10.33
C GLY A 146 4.30 0.53 -9.97
N ASP A 147 5.00 0.96 -11.02
CA ASP A 147 6.02 2.00 -10.96
C ASP A 147 5.41 3.40 -11.04
N ARG A 148 6.16 4.35 -10.50
CA ARG A 148 5.87 5.77 -10.61
C ARG A 148 6.20 6.27 -12.01
N LEU A 149 5.18 6.46 -12.82
CA LEU A 149 5.30 7.05 -14.16
C LEU A 149 5.51 8.57 -14.11
N TRP A 150 4.89 9.25 -13.14
CA TRP A 150 4.94 10.70 -13.00
C TRP A 150 4.69 11.18 -11.56
N PRO A 151 5.40 12.21 -11.07
CA PRO A 151 6.64 12.74 -11.63
C PRO A 151 7.69 11.63 -11.77
N PRO A 152 8.60 11.70 -12.75
CA PRO A 152 9.58 10.64 -12.98
C PRO A 152 10.44 10.39 -11.73
N VAL A 153 11.05 9.21 -11.67
CA VAL A 153 12.10 8.91 -10.71
C VAL A 153 13.39 9.51 -11.25
N ASP A 154 14.09 10.27 -10.40
CA ASP A 154 15.38 10.87 -10.75
C ASP A 154 16.50 9.82 -10.82
#